data_AF-A0A7C1IVN0-F1
#
_entry.id   AF-A0A7C1IVN0-F1
#
_cell.length_a   1.000
_cell.length_b   1.000
_cell.length_c   1.000
_cell.angle_alpha   90.00
_cell.angle_beta   90.00
_cell.angle_gamma   90.00
#
_symmetry.space_group_name_H-M   'P 1'
#
loop_
_entity.id
_entity.type
_entity.pdbx_description
1 polymer ?
#
loop_
_entity_poly.entity_id
_entity_poly.type
_entity_poly.pdbx_seq_one_letter_code
_entity_poly.pdbx_strand_id
1 'polypeptide(L)'
;MNLRLIWFLKNLRSFDVKKVIVLFVVLFLFAACEKSGEEIANVNGKKITKADFENDVANLPPQYKAMASSPDVKKAIIENLVMTELLLQEAEKQGLFKDPDVKKSLEMQKNEIILNAEAEIQMLKNQKKNAEKTAKKEVAIRELIEGRDFLDVATKEEDLRGQYDSYAESSKARNPGAEIPEYSDVREDIRLATARQKWLEELREKAEITVNESFISEEGSDFEKQLQGIQIQ
;
A
#
# COMPACT_ATOMS: atom_id res chain seq x y z
N MET A 1 41.55 -42.99 14.42
CA MET A 1 41.16 -42.36 13.14
C MET A 1 40.99 -43.46 12.10
N ASN A 2 39.76 -43.69 11.63
CA ASN A 2 39.36 -44.95 11.00
C ASN A 2 39.83 -45.00 9.52
N LEU A 3 40.80 -45.86 9.20
CA LEU A 3 41.40 -45.95 7.85
C LEU A 3 40.39 -46.28 6.74
N ARG A 4 39.22 -46.83 7.09
CA ARG A 4 38.11 -47.06 6.14
C ARG A 4 37.50 -45.76 5.60
N LEU A 5 37.51 -44.68 6.39
CA LEU A 5 36.99 -43.38 5.98
C LEU A 5 37.91 -42.69 4.96
N ILE A 6 39.23 -42.87 5.11
CA ILE A 6 40.26 -42.29 4.23
C ILE A 6 40.29 -43.02 2.88
N TRP A 7 40.09 -44.35 2.87
CA TRP A 7 39.94 -45.11 1.63
C TRP A 7 38.67 -44.72 0.85
N PHE A 8 37.56 -44.52 1.57
CA PHE A 8 36.29 -44.13 0.95
C PHE A 8 36.34 -42.74 0.30
N LEU A 9 37.00 -41.75 0.96
CA LEU A 9 37.18 -40.40 0.40
C LEU A 9 38.14 -40.36 -0.79
N LYS A 10 39.09 -41.30 -0.89
CA LYS A 10 40.07 -41.35 -1.99
C LYS A 10 39.50 -42.01 -3.26
N ASN A 11 38.52 -42.90 -3.13
CA ASN A 11 37.88 -43.58 -4.26
C ASN A 11 36.71 -42.81 -4.90
N LEU A 12 36.31 -41.67 -4.33
CA LEU A 12 35.28 -40.80 -4.90
C LEU A 12 35.75 -39.99 -6.12
N ARG A 13 37.06 -40.06 -6.45
CA ARG A 13 37.71 -39.27 -7.50
C ARG A 13 37.86 -40.03 -8.84
N SER A 14 37.48 -41.30 -8.91
CA SER A 14 37.57 -42.14 -10.12
C SER A 14 36.26 -42.24 -10.90
N PHE A 15 35.15 -41.75 -10.34
CA PHE A 15 33.89 -41.63 -11.06
C PHE A 15 33.84 -40.27 -11.76
N ASP A 16 33.73 -40.31 -13.08
CA ASP A 16 33.60 -39.14 -13.94
C ASP A 16 32.52 -38.21 -13.40
N VAL A 17 32.93 -37.06 -12.86
CA VAL A 17 32.09 -36.14 -12.07
C VAL A 17 30.86 -35.70 -12.89
N LYS A 18 30.98 -35.68 -14.22
CA LYS A 18 29.87 -35.40 -15.14
C LYS A 18 28.78 -36.47 -15.11
N LYS A 19 29.15 -37.75 -14.99
CA LYS A 19 28.20 -38.88 -14.95
C LYS A 19 27.52 -39.04 -13.58
N VAL A 20 28.23 -38.71 -12.50
CA VAL A 20 27.65 -38.71 -11.14
C VAL A 20 26.67 -37.54 -10.97
N ILE A 21 26.99 -36.36 -11.51
CA ILE A 21 26.09 -35.20 -11.50
C ILE A 21 24.83 -35.48 -12.34
N VAL A 22 24.95 -36.07 -13.54
CA VAL A 22 23.78 -36.43 -14.36
C VAL A 22 22.91 -37.49 -13.66
N LEU A 23 23.50 -38.49 -12.99
CA LEU A 23 22.75 -39.49 -12.24
C LEU A 23 22.02 -38.87 -11.02
N PHE A 24 22.66 -37.94 -10.30
CA PHE A 24 22.05 -37.23 -9.18
C PHE A 24 20.94 -36.25 -9.63
N VAL A 25 21.11 -35.58 -10.77
CA VAL A 25 20.10 -34.67 -11.35
C VAL A 25 18.89 -35.44 -11.89
N VAL A 26 19.10 -36.63 -12.48
CA VAL A 26 18.01 -37.51 -12.93
C VAL A 26 17.28 -38.16 -11.74
N LEU A 27 17.96 -38.47 -10.64
CA LEU A 27 17.31 -38.98 -9.43
C LEU A 27 16.56 -37.89 -8.65
N PHE A 28 16.98 -36.63 -8.72
CA PHE A 28 16.28 -35.49 -8.11
C PHE A 28 15.05 -35.03 -8.89
N LEU A 29 14.88 -35.46 -10.15
CA LEU A 29 13.72 -35.12 -10.99
C LEU A 29 12.44 -35.90 -10.63
N PHE A 30 12.51 -36.95 -9.81
CA PHE A 30 11.34 -37.75 -9.42
C PHE A 30 10.86 -37.55 -7.97
N ALA A 31 11.48 -36.64 -7.21
CA ALA A 31 11.08 -36.32 -5.84
C ALA A 31 10.48 -34.91 -5.73
N ALA A 32 9.79 -34.44 -6.76
CA ALA A 32 8.77 -33.41 -6.59
C ALA A 32 7.54 -34.08 -5.98
N CYS A 33 7.59 -34.37 -4.68
CA CYS A 33 6.40 -34.68 -3.92
C CYS A 33 5.59 -33.38 -3.86
N GLU A 34 4.68 -33.20 -4.84
CA GLU A 34 3.60 -32.23 -4.72
C GLU A 34 2.93 -32.51 -3.38
N LYS A 35 3.02 -31.54 -2.47
CA LYS A 35 2.14 -31.48 -1.31
C LYS A 35 0.73 -31.27 -1.85
N SER A 36 0.10 -32.34 -2.34
CA SER A 36 -1.31 -32.30 -2.69
C SER A 36 -2.04 -32.00 -1.39
N GLY A 37 -2.69 -30.83 -1.33
CA GLY A 37 -3.55 -30.47 -0.21
C GLY A 37 -4.62 -31.54 0.03
N GLU A 38 -5.38 -31.38 1.12
CA GLU A 38 -6.49 -32.28 1.46
C GLU A 38 -7.40 -32.50 0.23
N GLU A 39 -7.44 -33.73 -0.28
CA GLU A 39 -8.22 -34.12 -1.47
C GLU A 39 -9.68 -34.22 -1.08
N ILE A 40 -10.55 -33.50 -1.80
CA ILE A 40 -11.99 -33.45 -1.53
C ILE A 40 -12.82 -34.10 -2.65
N ALA A 41 -12.26 -34.23 -3.86
CA ALA A 41 -12.83 -34.98 -4.97
C ALA A 41 -11.74 -35.39 -5.98
N ASN A 42 -12.05 -36.37 -6.83
CA ASN A 42 -11.17 -36.83 -7.91
C ASN A 42 -11.94 -36.92 -9.23
N VAL A 43 -11.40 -36.33 -10.30
CA VAL A 43 -12.01 -36.32 -11.64
C VAL A 43 -11.00 -36.86 -12.66
N ASN A 44 -11.19 -38.12 -13.07
CA ASN A 44 -10.33 -38.81 -14.05
C ASN A 44 -8.82 -38.78 -13.67
N GLY A 45 -8.51 -38.90 -12.38
CA GLY A 45 -7.14 -38.88 -11.88
C GLY A 45 -6.62 -37.50 -11.49
N LYS A 46 -7.33 -36.42 -11.82
CA LYS A 46 -7.01 -35.08 -11.30
C LYS A 46 -7.71 -34.87 -9.96
N LYS A 47 -6.93 -34.46 -8.96
CA LYS A 47 -7.42 -34.19 -7.61
C LYS A 47 -7.98 -32.78 -7.53
N ILE A 48 -9.17 -32.64 -6.96
CA ILE A 48 -9.72 -31.37 -6.49
C ILE A 48 -9.40 -31.30 -5.00
N THR A 49 -8.78 -30.20 -4.59
CA THR A 49 -8.27 -30.01 -3.24
C THR A 49 -9.09 -29.01 -2.44
N LYS A 50 -8.91 -29.02 -1.13
CA LYS A 50 -9.47 -27.99 -0.24
C LYS A 50 -9.04 -26.57 -0.62
N ALA A 51 -7.83 -26.38 -1.16
CA ALA A 51 -7.38 -25.08 -1.62
C ALA A 51 -8.22 -24.56 -2.80
N ASP A 52 -8.61 -25.45 -3.71
CA ASP A 52 -9.50 -25.09 -4.84
C ASP A 52 -10.88 -24.63 -4.33
N PHE A 53 -11.42 -25.34 -3.35
CA PHE A 53 -12.65 -24.93 -2.65
C PHE A 53 -12.51 -23.57 -1.96
N GLU A 54 -11.42 -23.35 -1.22
CA GLU A 54 -11.18 -22.08 -0.51
C GLU A 54 -11.02 -20.91 -1.48
N ASN A 55 -10.40 -21.13 -2.64
CA ASN A 55 -10.27 -20.12 -3.71
C ASN A 55 -11.64 -19.75 -4.30
N ASP A 56 -12.50 -20.73 -4.59
CA ASP A 56 -13.87 -20.46 -5.07
C ASP A 56 -14.68 -19.68 -4.03
N VAL A 57 -14.57 -20.04 -2.75
CA VAL A 57 -15.21 -19.31 -1.65
C VAL A 57 -14.68 -17.87 -1.53
N ALA A 58 -13.38 -17.66 -1.72
CA ALA A 58 -12.78 -16.33 -1.67
C ALA A 58 -13.33 -15.40 -2.77
N ASN A 59 -13.68 -15.97 -3.93
CA ASN A 59 -14.24 -15.26 -5.08
C ASN A 59 -15.76 -15.05 -5.00
N LEU A 60 -16.46 -15.63 -4.02
CA LEU A 60 -17.89 -15.37 -3.83
C LEU A 60 -18.15 -13.92 -3.41
N PRO A 61 -19.28 -13.33 -3.82
CA PRO A 61 -19.72 -12.04 -3.28
C PRO A 61 -19.84 -12.07 -1.74
N PRO A 62 -19.52 -10.97 -1.02
CA PRO A 62 -19.46 -10.94 0.45
C PRO A 62 -20.71 -11.52 1.15
N GLN A 63 -21.89 -11.28 0.60
CA GLN A 63 -23.18 -11.77 1.11
C GLN A 63 -23.31 -13.30 1.13
N TYR A 64 -22.55 -14.02 0.28
CA TYR A 64 -22.61 -15.47 0.17
C TYR A 64 -21.46 -16.18 0.91
N LYS A 65 -20.38 -15.47 1.27
CA LYS A 65 -19.20 -16.06 1.94
C LYS A 65 -19.55 -16.75 3.26
N ALA A 66 -20.43 -16.16 4.07
CA ALA A 66 -20.82 -16.74 5.35
C ALA A 66 -21.57 -18.08 5.20
N MET A 67 -22.32 -18.24 4.10
CA MET A 67 -23.12 -19.44 3.82
C MET A 67 -22.28 -20.61 3.29
N ALA A 68 -21.07 -20.33 2.78
CA ALA A 68 -20.13 -21.33 2.28
C ALA A 68 -19.66 -22.36 3.33
N SER A 69 -19.91 -22.08 4.62
CA SER A 69 -19.63 -23.02 5.70
C SER A 69 -20.66 -24.15 5.82
N SER A 70 -21.89 -23.94 5.30
CA SER A 70 -22.99 -24.89 5.41
C SER A 70 -22.77 -26.14 4.54
N PRO A 71 -23.20 -27.33 4.98
CA PRO A 71 -22.97 -28.58 4.23
C PRO A 71 -23.53 -28.56 2.81
N ASP A 72 -24.73 -28.02 2.61
CA ASP A 72 -25.39 -27.99 1.30
C ASP A 72 -24.66 -27.06 0.33
N VAL A 73 -24.23 -25.88 0.79
CA VAL A 73 -23.46 -24.95 -0.04
C VAL A 73 -22.07 -25.51 -0.34
N LYS A 74 -21.42 -26.16 0.64
CA LYS A 74 -20.15 -26.87 0.39
C LYS A 74 -20.27 -27.89 -0.72
N LYS A 75 -21.31 -28.72 -0.65
CA LYS A 75 -21.59 -29.73 -1.68
C LYS A 75 -21.82 -29.09 -3.04
N ALA A 76 -22.58 -28.00 -3.11
CA ALA A 76 -22.84 -27.28 -4.36
C ALA A 76 -21.54 -26.70 -4.97
N ILE A 77 -20.65 -26.13 -4.16
CA ILE A 77 -19.35 -25.61 -4.64
C ILE A 77 -18.46 -26.76 -5.14
N ILE A 78 -18.38 -27.88 -4.40
CA ILE A 78 -17.60 -29.05 -4.83
C ILE A 78 -18.14 -29.62 -6.15
N GLU A 79 -19.47 -29.72 -6.30
CA GLU A 79 -20.09 -30.17 -7.54
C GLU A 79 -19.75 -29.23 -8.71
N ASN A 80 -19.75 -27.91 -8.47
CA ASN A 80 -19.36 -26.94 -9.49
C ASN A 80 -17.88 -27.09 -9.91
N LEU A 81 -16.98 -27.32 -8.95
CA LEU A 81 -15.57 -27.60 -9.22
C LEU A 81 -15.40 -28.87 -10.06
N VAL A 82 -16.13 -29.94 -9.71
CA VAL A 82 -16.14 -31.20 -10.48
C VAL A 82 -16.64 -30.96 -11.91
N MET A 83 -17.75 -30.22 -12.06
CA MET A 83 -18.33 -29.91 -13.37
C MET A 83 -17.37 -29.09 -14.23
N THR A 84 -16.76 -28.07 -13.64
CA THR A 84 -15.78 -27.21 -14.33
C THR A 84 -14.57 -28.02 -14.77
N GLU A 85 -14.06 -28.91 -13.91
CA GLU A 85 -12.94 -29.79 -14.26
C GLU A 85 -13.28 -30.72 -15.43
N LEU A 86 -14.47 -31.31 -15.44
CA LEU A 86 -14.93 -32.14 -16.57
C LEU A 86 -14.98 -31.35 -17.87
N LEU A 87 -15.49 -30.11 -17.84
CA LEU A 87 -15.53 -29.23 -19.01
C LEU A 87 -14.13 -28.83 -19.49
N LEU A 88 -13.20 -28.56 -18.57
CA LEU A 88 -11.81 -28.24 -18.91
C LEU A 88 -11.10 -29.42 -19.58
N GLN A 89 -11.29 -30.64 -19.08
CA GLN A 89 -10.74 -31.84 -19.70
C GLN A 89 -11.30 -32.07 -21.10
N GLU A 90 -12.59 -31.80 -21.31
CA GLU A 90 -13.21 -31.89 -22.62
C GLU A 90 -12.69 -30.80 -23.58
N ALA A 91 -12.56 -29.56 -23.11
CA ALA A 91 -11.95 -28.46 -23.87
C ALA A 91 -10.50 -28.78 -24.29
N GLU A 92 -9.72 -29.43 -23.41
CA GLU A 92 -8.37 -29.87 -23.71
C GLU A 92 -8.35 -30.98 -24.77
N LYS A 93 -9.23 -31.99 -24.65
CA LYS A 93 -9.38 -33.06 -25.65
C LYS A 93 -9.75 -32.51 -27.03
N GLN A 94 -10.61 -31.49 -27.07
CA GLN A 94 -11.01 -30.80 -28.29
C GLN A 94 -9.94 -29.83 -28.82
N GLY A 95 -8.85 -29.61 -28.07
CA GLY A 95 -7.76 -28.74 -28.47
C GLY A 95 -8.11 -27.25 -28.45
N LEU A 96 -9.15 -26.84 -27.71
CA LEU A 96 -9.61 -25.44 -27.68
C LEU A 96 -8.52 -24.48 -27.18
N PHE A 97 -7.67 -24.90 -26.25
CA PHE A 97 -6.54 -24.08 -25.79
C PHE A 97 -5.44 -23.88 -26.86
N LYS A 98 -5.46 -24.65 -27.94
CA LYS A 98 -4.52 -24.50 -29.07
C LYS A 98 -5.08 -23.57 -30.14
N ASP A 99 -6.39 -23.32 -30.14
CA ASP A 99 -7.09 -22.46 -31.08
C ASP A 99 -6.49 -21.03 -31.07
N PRO A 100 -6.16 -20.46 -32.24
CA PRO A 100 -5.57 -19.13 -32.34
C PRO A 100 -6.42 -18.01 -31.72
N ASP A 101 -7.76 -18.09 -31.84
CA ASP A 101 -8.66 -17.07 -31.33
C ASP A 101 -8.76 -17.15 -29.80
N VAL A 102 -8.78 -18.36 -29.24
CA VAL A 102 -8.72 -18.57 -27.78
C VAL A 102 -7.40 -18.06 -27.21
N LYS A 103 -6.27 -18.38 -27.83
CA LYS A 103 -4.95 -17.85 -27.42
C LYS A 103 -4.89 -16.34 -27.47
N LYS A 104 -5.43 -15.73 -28.53
CA LYS A 104 -5.50 -14.29 -28.67
C LYS A 104 -6.33 -13.66 -27.55
N SER A 105 -7.48 -14.25 -27.21
CA SER A 105 -8.33 -13.81 -26.10
C SER A 105 -7.59 -13.87 -24.75
N LEU A 106 -6.87 -14.97 -24.48
CA LEU A 106 -6.08 -15.13 -23.27
C LEU A 106 -4.95 -14.09 -23.17
N GLU A 107 -4.21 -13.84 -24.25
CA GLU A 107 -3.16 -12.82 -24.25
C GLU A 107 -3.73 -11.40 -24.09
N MET A 108 -4.89 -11.09 -24.67
CA MET A 108 -5.56 -9.80 -24.46
C MET A 108 -5.94 -9.60 -22.99
N GLN A 109 -6.59 -10.58 -22.37
CA GLN A 109 -6.96 -10.51 -20.95
C GLN A 109 -5.74 -10.39 -20.03
N LYS A 110 -4.69 -11.16 -20.31
CA LYS A 110 -3.43 -11.08 -19.58
C LYS A 110 -2.80 -9.68 -19.68
N ASN A 111 -2.75 -9.10 -20.87
CA ASN A 111 -2.21 -7.76 -21.08
C ASN A 111 -3.03 -6.70 -20.35
N GLU A 112 -4.36 -6.82 -20.36
CA GLU A 112 -5.25 -5.93 -19.62
C GLU A 112 -4.98 -5.97 -18.10
N ILE A 113 -4.85 -7.16 -17.53
CA ILE A 113 -4.50 -7.34 -16.11
C ILE A 113 -3.16 -6.68 -15.78
N ILE A 114 -2.14 -6.88 -16.63
CA ILE A 114 -0.82 -6.29 -16.43
C ILE A 114 -0.90 -4.75 -16.47
N LEU A 115 -1.58 -4.18 -17.46
CA LEU A 115 -1.72 -2.73 -17.60
C LEU A 115 -2.43 -2.11 -16.38
N ASN A 116 -3.50 -2.73 -15.91
CA ASN A 116 -4.23 -2.26 -14.74
C ASN A 116 -3.36 -2.33 -13.47
N ALA A 117 -2.61 -3.42 -13.29
CA ALA A 117 -1.69 -3.56 -12.16
C ALA A 117 -0.56 -2.52 -12.21
N GLU A 118 0.01 -2.24 -13.39
CA GLU A 118 1.04 -1.21 -13.56
C GLU A 118 0.50 0.19 -13.24
N ALA A 119 -0.72 0.51 -13.69
CA ALA A 119 -1.37 1.78 -13.40
C ALA A 119 -1.59 1.97 -11.89
N GLU A 120 -2.07 0.94 -11.19
CA GLU A 120 -2.25 0.95 -9.73
C GLU A 120 -0.91 1.15 -9.01
N ILE A 121 0.13 0.40 -9.40
CA ILE A 121 1.48 0.55 -8.84
C ILE A 121 2.00 1.98 -9.01
N GLN A 122 1.79 2.59 -10.18
CA GLN A 122 2.21 3.97 -10.44
C GLN A 122 1.43 4.98 -9.60
N MET A 123 0.12 4.80 -9.45
CA MET A 123 -0.72 5.63 -8.58
C MET A 123 -0.22 5.57 -7.13
N LEU A 124 0.01 4.37 -6.60
CA LEU A 124 0.52 4.18 -5.23
C LEU A 124 1.93 4.76 -5.06
N LYS A 125 2.81 4.60 -6.05
CA LYS A 125 4.14 5.25 -6.05
C LYS A 125 4.03 6.77 -5.99
N ASN A 126 3.13 7.37 -6.77
CA ASN A 126 2.91 8.81 -6.77
C ASN A 126 2.33 9.29 -5.44
N GLN A 127 1.37 8.57 -4.87
CA GLN A 127 0.83 8.87 -3.54
C GLN A 127 1.93 8.81 -2.47
N LYS A 128 2.74 7.75 -2.45
CA LYS A 128 3.86 7.62 -1.52
C LYS A 128 4.88 8.75 -1.69
N LYS A 129 5.26 9.07 -2.93
CA LYS A 129 6.20 10.16 -3.23
C LYS A 129 5.67 11.51 -2.75
N ASN A 130 4.37 11.77 -2.96
CA ASN A 130 3.73 12.99 -2.50
C ASN A 130 3.64 13.04 -0.97
N ALA A 131 3.25 11.94 -0.33
CA ALA A 131 3.22 11.83 1.14
C ALA A 131 4.62 12.02 1.74
N GLU A 132 5.66 11.41 1.15
CA GLU A 132 7.04 11.59 1.57
C GLU A 132 7.50 13.04 1.40
N LYS A 133 7.16 13.69 0.28
CA LYS A 133 7.45 15.11 0.04
C LYS A 133 6.78 16.00 1.09
N THR A 134 5.53 15.74 1.43
CA THR A 134 4.79 16.50 2.45
C THR A 134 5.39 16.26 3.83
N ALA A 135 5.60 15.00 4.22
CA ALA A 135 6.20 14.65 5.51
C ALA A 135 7.61 15.26 5.67
N LYS A 136 8.44 15.22 4.62
CA LYS A 136 9.77 15.86 4.63
C LYS A 136 9.69 17.36 4.88
N LYS A 137 8.74 18.06 4.24
CA LYS A 137 8.54 19.50 4.47
C LYS A 137 8.13 19.78 5.91
N GLU A 138 7.16 19.04 6.42
CA GLU A 138 6.64 19.23 7.77
C GLU A 138 7.71 18.96 8.83
N VAL A 139 8.47 17.86 8.68
CA VAL A 139 9.60 17.55 9.58
C VAL A 139 10.66 18.64 9.50
N ALA A 140 11.06 19.07 8.30
CA ALA A 140 12.06 20.12 8.17
C ALA A 140 11.61 21.46 8.78
N ILE A 141 10.35 21.87 8.57
CA ILE A 141 9.79 23.09 9.18
C ILE A 141 9.75 22.94 10.70
N ARG A 142 9.32 21.79 11.21
CA ARG A 142 9.27 21.52 12.66
C ARG A 142 10.67 21.58 13.27
N GLU A 143 11.63 20.86 12.71
CA GLU A 143 13.01 20.84 13.19
C GLU A 143 13.64 22.24 13.14
N LEU A 144 13.36 23.01 12.08
CA LEU A 144 13.83 24.39 11.97
C LEU A 144 13.25 25.28 13.08
N ILE A 145 11.96 25.15 13.40
CA ILE A 145 11.31 25.93 14.45
C ILE A 145 11.73 25.46 15.84
N GLU A 146 11.78 24.17 16.11
CA GLU A 146 12.12 23.62 17.43
C GLU A 146 13.61 23.76 17.74
N GLY A 147 14.47 23.69 16.73
CA GLY A 147 15.92 23.83 16.88
C GLY A 147 16.42 25.27 16.95
N ARG A 148 15.58 26.27 16.66
CA ARG A 148 15.96 27.68 16.71
C ARG A 148 15.72 28.25 18.11
N ASP A 149 16.75 28.87 18.68
CA ASP A 149 16.58 29.75 19.83
C ASP A 149 15.96 31.09 19.37
N PHE A 150 14.87 31.50 19.99
CA PHE A 150 14.14 32.75 19.70
C PHE A 150 14.38 33.83 20.75
N LEU A 151 15.42 33.71 21.59
CA LEU A 151 15.81 34.75 22.54
C LEU A 151 16.41 35.99 21.85
N ASP A 152 16.89 35.85 20.61
CA ASP A 152 17.44 36.94 19.79
C ASP A 152 16.37 37.86 19.19
N VAL A 153 15.11 37.39 19.09
CA VAL A 153 14.01 38.16 18.47
C VAL A 153 13.39 39.11 19.50
N ALA A 154 13.50 40.41 19.24
CA ALA A 154 13.00 41.44 20.14
C ALA A 154 11.46 41.39 20.31
N THR A 155 11.01 41.25 21.55
CA THR A 155 9.60 41.30 21.96
C THR A 155 9.42 42.34 23.08
N LYS A 156 8.34 43.12 23.05
CA LYS A 156 8.04 44.13 24.08
C LYS A 156 7.00 43.60 25.05
N GLU A 157 7.19 43.83 26.34
CA GLU A 157 6.25 43.37 27.38
C GLU A 157 4.82 43.88 27.16
N GLU A 158 4.70 45.13 26.71
CA GLU A 158 3.42 45.74 26.36
C GLU A 158 2.70 44.96 25.25
N ASP A 159 3.42 44.54 24.20
CA ASP A 159 2.85 43.75 23.09
C ASP A 159 2.34 42.39 23.59
N LEU A 160 3.13 41.73 24.46
CA LEU A 160 2.78 40.42 25.02
C LEU A 160 1.55 40.50 25.93
N ARG A 161 1.47 41.55 26.75
CA ARG A 161 0.34 41.79 27.63
C ARG A 161 -0.93 42.12 26.85
N GLY A 162 -0.80 42.95 25.81
CA GLY A 162 -1.91 43.27 24.91
C GLY A 162 -2.47 42.04 24.19
N GLN A 163 -1.62 41.11 23.75
CA GLN A 163 -2.06 39.83 23.17
C GLN A 163 -2.81 38.95 24.19
N TYR A 164 -2.30 38.86 25.42
CA TYR A 164 -2.98 38.14 26.49
C TYR A 164 -4.36 38.73 26.81
N ASP A 165 -4.42 40.06 26.99
CA ASP A 165 -5.67 40.75 27.31
C ASP A 165 -6.72 40.54 26.21
N SER A 166 -6.30 40.65 24.94
CA SER A 166 -7.16 40.36 23.77
C SER A 166 -7.65 38.90 23.73
N TYR A 167 -6.77 37.94 24.05
CA TYR A 167 -7.15 36.53 24.15
C TYR A 167 -8.18 36.30 25.27
N ALA A 168 -7.93 36.85 26.46
CA ALA A 168 -8.79 36.71 27.62
C ALA A 168 -10.19 37.30 27.37
N GLU A 169 -10.25 38.50 26.78
CA GLU A 169 -11.50 39.16 26.38
C GLU A 169 -12.27 38.36 25.34
N SER A 170 -11.61 37.93 24.26
CA SER A 170 -12.27 37.17 23.19
C SER A 170 -12.82 35.82 23.69
N SER A 171 -12.12 35.19 24.63
CA SER A 171 -12.53 33.93 25.24
C SER A 171 -13.75 34.12 26.15
N LYS A 172 -13.76 35.16 26.99
CA LYS A 172 -14.91 35.50 27.85
C LYS A 172 -16.12 36.00 27.07
N ALA A 173 -15.90 36.71 25.96
CA ALA A 173 -16.98 37.16 25.07
C ALA A 173 -17.70 35.97 24.40
N ARG A 174 -16.97 34.92 24.01
CA ARG A 174 -17.55 33.69 23.45
C ARG A 174 -18.18 32.80 24.52
N ASN A 175 -17.54 32.71 25.69
CA ASN A 175 -18.01 31.91 26.82
C ASN A 175 -17.76 32.66 28.14
N PRO A 176 -18.80 33.26 28.77
CA PRO A 176 -18.65 33.99 30.02
C PRO A 176 -18.09 33.17 31.20
N GLY A 177 -18.21 31.84 31.15
CA GLY A 177 -17.65 30.91 32.14
C GLY A 177 -16.27 30.36 31.78
N ALA A 178 -15.58 30.91 30.79
CA ALA A 178 -14.24 30.45 30.41
C ALA A 178 -13.21 30.68 31.53
N GLU A 179 -12.53 29.62 31.94
CA GLU A 179 -11.33 29.71 32.78
C GLU A 179 -10.16 30.22 31.94
N ILE A 180 -9.56 31.34 32.37
CA ILE A 180 -8.43 31.97 31.68
C ILE A 180 -7.17 31.74 32.53
N PRO A 181 -6.11 31.12 32.00
CA PRO A 181 -4.83 30.97 32.70
C PRO A 181 -4.24 32.31 33.13
N GLU A 182 -3.43 32.34 34.19
CA GLU A 182 -2.74 33.54 34.60
C GLU A 182 -1.68 33.94 33.55
N TYR A 183 -1.46 35.24 33.38
CA TYR A 183 -0.50 35.75 32.39
C TYR A 183 0.91 35.17 32.58
N SER A 184 1.37 35.04 33.83
CA SER A 184 2.70 34.47 34.14
C SER A 184 2.90 33.07 33.56
N ASP A 185 1.83 32.26 33.55
CA ASP A 185 1.89 30.85 33.15
C ASP A 185 2.00 30.70 31.64
N VAL A 186 1.46 31.66 30.89
CA VAL A 186 1.43 31.63 29.41
C VAL A 186 2.36 32.66 28.77
N ARG A 187 3.04 33.50 29.57
CA ARG A 187 3.88 34.60 29.07
C ARG A 187 4.94 34.13 28.09
N GLU A 188 5.65 33.04 28.42
CA GLU A 188 6.70 32.52 27.55
C GLU A 188 6.15 31.91 26.27
N ASP A 189 4.97 31.29 26.31
CA ASP A 189 4.31 30.76 25.11
C ASP A 189 3.88 31.89 24.17
N ILE A 190 3.31 32.97 24.72
CA ILE A 190 2.94 34.18 23.98
C ILE A 190 4.19 34.85 23.39
N ARG A 191 5.28 34.94 24.18
CA ARG A 191 6.57 35.48 23.71
C ARG A 191 7.12 34.66 22.55
N LEU A 192 7.12 33.34 22.68
CA LEU A 192 7.64 32.42 21.67
C LEU A 192 6.79 32.47 20.38
N ALA A 193 5.47 32.51 20.50
CA ALA A 193 4.57 32.67 19.36
C ALA A 193 4.82 34.01 18.64
N THR A 194 4.96 35.10 19.40
CA THR A 194 5.26 36.44 18.86
C THR A 194 6.62 36.47 18.16
N ALA A 195 7.64 35.87 18.77
CA ALA A 195 8.99 35.81 18.20
C ALA A 195 9.03 35.01 16.88
N ARG A 196 8.31 33.88 16.80
CA ARG A 196 8.18 33.08 15.58
C ARG A 196 7.52 33.87 14.45
N GLN A 197 6.46 34.62 14.75
CA GLN A 197 5.79 35.46 13.76
C GLN A 197 6.70 36.56 13.24
N LYS A 198 7.37 37.30 14.12
CA LYS A 198 8.33 38.35 13.71
C LYS A 198 9.45 37.78 12.85
N TRP A 199 10.00 36.63 13.24
CA TRP A 199 11.02 35.96 12.45
C TRP A 199 10.52 35.57 11.05
N LEU A 200 9.28 35.09 10.93
CA LEU A 200 8.68 34.77 9.63
C LEU A 200 8.51 36.03 8.76
N GLU A 201 8.09 37.15 9.34
CA GLU A 201 8.02 38.43 8.62
C GLU A 201 9.40 38.91 8.17
N GLU A 202 10.44 38.77 9.00
CA GLU A 202 11.81 39.08 8.57
C GLU A 202 12.28 38.20 7.40
N LEU A 203 11.91 36.92 7.39
CA LEU A 203 12.19 36.03 6.25
C LEU A 203 11.46 36.49 4.99
N ARG A 204 10.21 36.93 5.14
CA ARG A 204 9.38 37.44 4.06
C ARG A 204 9.92 38.74 3.49
N GLU A 205 10.35 39.68 4.34
CA GLU A 205 10.95 40.95 3.93
C GLU A 205 12.25 40.75 3.14
N LYS A 206 13.04 39.74 3.51
CA LYS A 206 14.29 39.38 2.82
C LYS A 206 14.06 38.62 1.52
N ALA A 207 12.85 38.13 1.28
CA ALA A 207 12.53 37.31 0.12
C ALA A 207 11.96 38.15 -1.02
N GLU A 208 12.39 37.85 -2.25
CA GLU A 208 11.70 38.32 -3.45
C GLU A 208 10.45 37.45 -3.67
N ILE A 209 9.27 38.01 -3.38
CA ILE A 209 8.01 37.29 -3.47
C ILE A 209 7.16 37.94 -4.56
N THR A 210 6.78 37.13 -5.55
CA THR A 210 5.77 37.49 -6.56
C THR A 210 4.56 36.59 -6.38
N VAL A 211 3.38 37.19 -6.33
CA VAL A 211 2.10 36.48 -6.22
C VAL A 211 1.32 36.74 -7.50
N ASN A 212 0.83 35.67 -8.13
CA ASN A 212 0.01 35.80 -9.33
C ASN A 212 -1.43 36.18 -8.96
N GLU A 213 -1.69 37.49 -8.87
CA GLU A 213 -3.01 38.02 -8.53
C GLU A 213 -4.10 37.63 -9.54
N SER A 214 -3.74 37.43 -10.83
CA SER A 214 -4.73 37.04 -11.83
C SER A 214 -5.33 35.67 -11.53
N PHE A 215 -4.50 34.73 -11.05
CA PHE A 215 -4.94 33.41 -10.60
C PHE A 215 -5.86 33.50 -9.37
N ILE A 216 -5.64 34.46 -8.47
CA ILE A 216 -6.48 34.64 -7.26
C ILE A 216 -7.85 35.20 -7.63
N SER A 217 -7.91 36.07 -8.64
CA SER A 217 -9.14 36.70 -9.12
C SER A 217 -9.95 35.85 -10.12
N GLU A 218 -9.46 34.67 -10.50
CA GLU A 218 -10.22 33.73 -11.35
C GLU A 218 -11.41 33.18 -10.55
N GLU A 219 -12.60 33.77 -10.75
CA GLU A 219 -13.85 33.21 -10.24
C GLU A 219 -14.15 31.86 -10.91
N GLY A 220 -14.01 30.77 -10.16
CA GLY A 220 -14.77 29.52 -10.26
C GLY A 220 -14.73 28.72 -11.56
N SER A 221 -14.05 29.15 -12.62
CA SER A 221 -14.38 28.58 -13.94
C SER A 221 -13.73 27.24 -14.26
N ASP A 222 -12.61 26.85 -13.63
CA ASP A 222 -11.89 25.61 -13.98
C ASP A 222 -11.82 24.60 -12.83
N PHE A 223 -11.59 25.07 -11.60
CA PHE A 223 -11.57 24.22 -10.42
C PHE A 223 -12.96 23.66 -10.06
N GLU A 224 -14.03 24.47 -10.15
CA GLU A 224 -15.40 23.98 -9.90
C GLU A 224 -15.89 23.05 -11.02
N LYS A 225 -15.51 23.32 -12.28
CA LYS A 225 -15.81 22.43 -13.41
C LYS A 225 -15.12 21.07 -13.30
N GLN A 226 -13.87 21.04 -12.81
CA GLN A 226 -13.15 19.79 -12.54
C GLN A 226 -13.80 18.97 -11.42
N LEU A 227 -14.31 19.61 -10.37
CA LEU A 227 -15.02 18.92 -9.29
C LEU A 227 -16.39 18.38 -9.74
N GLN A 228 -17.10 19.09 -10.62
CA GLN A 228 -18.36 18.62 -11.20
C GLN A 228 -18.16 17.46 -12.20
N GLY A 229 -17.01 17.39 -12.88
CA GLY A 229 -16.66 16.28 -13.77
C GLY A 229 -16.30 14.96 -13.09
N ILE A 230 -16.08 14.96 -11.76
CA ILE A 230 -15.79 13.75 -10.95
C ILE A 230 -17.09 13.14 -10.39
N GLN A 231 -18.25 13.83 -10.51
CA GLN A 231 -19.54 13.21 -10.21
C GLN A 231 -20.02 12.32 -11.37
N ILE A 232 -19.71 11.03 -11.22
CA ILE A 232 -20.41 9.87 -11.81
C ILE A 232 -20.42 9.81 -13.35
N GLN A 233 -19.50 9.00 -13.90
CA GLN A 233 -19.84 8.01 -14.93
C GLN A 233 -19.41 6.62 -14.46
#